data_AF-A0A1Q8UQS5-F1
#
_entry.id   AF-A0A1Q8UQS5-F1
#
_cell.length_a   1.000
_cell.length_b   1.000
_cell.length_c   1.000
_cell.angle_alpha   90.00
_cell.angle_beta   90.00
_cell.angle_gamma   90.00
#
_symmetry.space_group_name_H-M   'P 1'
#
loop_
_entity.id
_entity.type
_entity.pdbx_description
1 polymer ?
#
loop_
_entity_poly.entity_id
_entity_poly.type
_entity_poly.pdbx_seq_one_letter_code
_entity_poly.pdbx_strand_id
1 'polypeptide(L)' 'MYYYGKRNQEPLAQEQTEVWECIVEDCKGWMRKDFSYDNHQKCPLCGNHMEAGERLINKIPLNPHRR' A
#
# COMPACT_ATOMS: atom_id res chain seq x y z
N MET A 1 -5.52 40.62 4.13
CA MET A 1 -4.34 39.88 3.64
C MET A 1 -4.56 38.41 3.99
N TYR A 2 -4.87 37.55 3.00
CA TYR A 2 -5.13 36.12 3.25
C TYR A 2 -3.83 35.34 3.12
N TYR A 3 -3.26 34.96 4.26
CA TYR A 3 -2.09 34.10 4.32
C TYR A 3 -2.51 32.66 4.01
N TYR A 4 -2.23 32.20 2.80
CA TYR A 4 -2.30 30.78 2.45
C TYR A 4 -1.18 30.05 3.19
N GLY A 5 -1.47 29.60 4.41
CA GLY A 5 -0.55 28.79 5.20
C GLY A 5 -0.20 27.52 4.43
N LYS A 6 1.03 27.44 3.94
CA LYS A 6 1.62 26.19 3.46
C LYS A 6 1.65 25.25 4.66
N ARG A 7 0.67 24.35 4.73
CA ARG A 7 0.67 23.26 5.70
C ARG A 7 1.85 22.38 5.35
N ASN A 8 2.94 22.53 6.10
CA ASN A 8 3.98 21.51 6.18
C ASN A 8 3.28 20.24 6.67
N GLN A 9 2.86 19.40 5.74
CA GLN A 9 2.34 18.10 6.10
C GLN A 9 3.53 17.32 6.64
N GLU A 10 3.51 17.02 7.94
CA GLU A 10 4.50 16.13 8.53
C GLU A 10 4.55 14.84 7.69
N PRO A 11 5.75 14.31 7.41
CA PRO A 11 5.86 13.05 6.70
C PRO A 11 5.02 12.00 7.41
N LEU A 12 4.08 11.38 6.69
CA LEU A 12 3.27 10.31 7.25
C LEU A 12 4.22 9.22 7.75
N ALA A 13 3.97 8.72 8.97
CA ALA A 13 4.73 7.62 9.51
C ALA A 13 4.69 6.45 8.53
N GLN A 14 5.87 6.02 8.08
CA GLN A 14 6.04 4.86 7.23
C GLN A 14 6.03 3.61 8.10
N GLU A 15 5.29 2.60 7.66
CA GLU A 15 5.19 1.31 8.32
C GLU A 15 5.68 0.22 7.37
N GLN A 16 6.49 -0.69 7.91
CA GLN A 16 6.88 -1.90 7.21
C GLN A 16 5.68 -2.84 7.18
N THR A 17 5.10 -3.00 6.00
CA THR A 17 3.94 -3.85 5.78
C THR A 17 4.35 -5.03 4.93
N GLU A 18 3.94 -6.22 5.35
CA GLU A 18 4.10 -7.42 4.53
C GLU A 18 3.18 -7.33 3.30
N VAL A 19 3.75 -7.59 2.13
CA VAL A 19 3.04 -7.52 0.85
C VAL A 19 3.22 -8.82 0.07
N TRP A 20 2.30 -9.06 -0.84
CA TRP A 20 2.45 -9.97 -1.96
C TRP A 20 2.95 -9.16 -3.15
N GLU A 21 4.07 -9.52 -3.74
CA GLU A 21 4.62 -8.91 -4.94
C GLU A 21 4.46 -9.86 -6.12
N CYS A 22 4.01 -9.34 -7.26
CA CYS A 22 3.92 -10.18 -8.45
C CYS A 22 5.30 -10.51 -8.99
N ILE A 23 5.53 -11.78 -9.30
CA ILE A 23 6.81 -12.30 -9.81
C ILE A 23 7.05 -11.85 -11.27
N VAL A 24 5.99 -11.43 -11.96
CA VAL A 24 6.08 -11.02 -13.37
C VAL A 24 6.58 -9.58 -13.47
N GLU A 25 7.73 -9.38 -14.12
CA GLU A 25 8.36 -8.05 -14.28
C GLU A 25 7.45 -7.05 -15.02
N ASP A 26 6.66 -7.52 -15.98
CA ASP A 26 5.66 -6.71 -16.69
C ASP A 26 4.46 -6.30 -15.82
N CYS A 27 4.30 -6.92 -14.64
CA CYS A 27 3.21 -6.67 -13.72
C CYS A 27 3.73 -6.09 -12.41
N LYS A 28 3.66 -4.77 -12.26
CA LYS A 28 4.04 -4.05 -11.02
C LYS A 28 2.98 -4.15 -9.92
N GLY A 29 2.18 -5.20 -9.95
CA GLY A 29 1.10 -5.46 -9.01
C GLY A 29 1.64 -5.97 -7.68
N TRP A 30 1.21 -5.33 -6.61
CA TRP A 30 1.44 -5.81 -5.26
C TRP A 30 0.18 -5.58 -4.41
N MET A 31 0.02 -6.39 -3.37
CA MET A 31 -1.11 -6.31 -2.45
C MET A 31 -0.60 -6.47 -1.02
N ARG A 32 -1.28 -5.90 -0.03
CA ARG A 32 -0.94 -6.11 1.39
C ARG A 32 -1.40 -7.50 1.85
N LYS A 33 -0.56 -8.21 2.61
CA LYS A 33 -0.91 -9.53 3.17
C LYS A 33 -2.07 -9.49 4.18
N ASP A 34 -2.31 -8.34 4.80
CA ASP A 34 -3.42 -8.17 5.77
C ASP A 34 -4.80 -8.35 5.14
N PHE A 35 -4.93 -8.12 3.83
CA PHE A 35 -6.21 -8.21 3.10
C PHE A 35 -6.34 -9.53 2.34
N SER A 36 -5.51 -10.49 2.71
CA SER A 36 -5.17 -11.65 1.94
C SER A 36 -5.72 -12.87 2.69
N TYR A 37 -6.75 -13.52 2.16
CA TYR A 37 -7.43 -14.62 2.86
C TYR A 37 -6.70 -15.97 2.77
N ASP A 38 -5.86 -16.15 1.76
CA ASP A 38 -5.20 -17.42 1.46
C ASP A 38 -3.71 -17.22 1.17
N ASN A 39 -2.87 -18.21 1.47
CA ASN A 39 -1.39 -18.10 1.41
C ASN A 39 -0.79 -18.17 0.00
N HIS A 40 -1.60 -18.47 -1.03
CA HIS A 40 -1.15 -18.61 -2.42
C HIS A 40 -1.91 -17.65 -3.33
N GLN A 41 -1.56 -16.37 -3.23
CA GLN A 41 -2.31 -15.32 -3.92
C GLN A 41 -1.90 -15.25 -5.37
N LYS A 42 -2.91 -15.42 -6.24
CA LYS A 42 -2.78 -15.00 -7.63
C LYS A 42 -2.94 -13.50 -7.68
N CYS A 43 -2.09 -12.84 -8.46
CA CYS A 43 -2.15 -11.41 -8.68
C CYS A 43 -3.52 -11.05 -9.28
N PRO A 44 -4.27 -10.11 -8.70
CA PRO A 44 -5.58 -9.73 -9.24
C PRO A 44 -5.48 -8.99 -10.58
N LEU A 45 -4.29 -8.51 -10.95
CA LEU A 45 -4.07 -7.79 -12.21
C LEU A 45 -3.77 -8.73 -13.38
N CYS A 46 -2.96 -9.76 -13.16
CA CYS A 46 -2.47 -10.64 -14.23
C CYS A 46 -2.75 -12.13 -14.00
N GLY A 47 -3.25 -12.52 -12.83
CA GLY A 47 -3.55 -13.91 -12.47
C GLY A 47 -2.34 -14.78 -12.14
N ASN A 48 -1.12 -14.25 -12.26
CA ASN A 48 0.12 -14.98 -12.00
C ASN A 48 0.41 -15.12 -10.50
N HIS A 49 1.37 -15.99 -10.16
CA HIS A 49 1.79 -16.15 -8.77
C HIS A 49 2.42 -14.88 -8.22
N MET A 50 2.23 -14.69 -6.92
CA MET A 50 2.87 -13.64 -6.14
C MET A 50 3.79 -14.27 -5.10
N GLU A 51 4.84 -13.55 -4.74
CA GLU A 51 5.79 -13.91 -3.69
C GLU A 51 5.65 -12.98 -2.49
N ALA A 52 6.04 -13.47 -1.31
CA ALA A 52 6.02 -12.67 -0.10
C ALA A 52 7.17 -11.66 -0.12
N GLY A 53 6.84 -10.38 0.05
CA GLY A 53 7.79 -9.29 0.18
C GLY A 53 7.41 -8.36 1.34
N GLU A 54 8.21 -7.32 1.53
CA GLU A 54 7.98 -6.29 2.55
C GLU A 54 8.20 -4.92 1.92
N ARG A 55 7.26 -4.00 2.17
CA ARG A 55 7.35 -2.63 1.66
C ARG A 55 7.08 -1.61 2.75
N LEU A 56 7.82 -0.51 2.70
CA LEU A 56 7.57 0.67 3.52
C LEU A 56 6.44 1.47 2.89
N ILE A 57 5.27 1.47 3.52
CA ILE A 57 4.09 2.17 3.04
C ILE A 57 3.71 3.24 4.06
N ASN A 58 3.26 4.40 3.57
CA ASN A 58 2.72 5.43 4.46
C ASN A 58 1.46 4.90 5.15
N LYS A 59 1.36 5.09 6.47
CA LYS A 59 0.12 4.78 7.19
C LYS A 59 -1.02 5.59 6.60
N ILE A 60 -2.14 4.92 6.35
CA ILE A 60 -3.36 5.56 5.84
C ILE A 60 -3.89 6.43 6.99
N PRO A 61 -3.94 7.77 6.83
CA PRO A 61 -4.50 8.61 7.87
C PRO A 61 -6.00 8.28 8.01
N LEU A 62 -6.49 8.21 9.24
CA LEU A 62 -7.92 8.15 9.51
C LEU A 62 -8.58 9.33 8.78
N ASN A 63 -9.47 9.05 7.82
CA ASN A 63 -10.19 10.10 7.12
C ASN A 63 -11.18 10.73 8.11
N PRO A 64 -10.98 11.98 8.55
CA PRO A 64 -11.87 12.62 9.52
C PRO A 64 -13.27 12.91 8.94
N HIS A 65 -13.47 12.72 7.63
CA HIS A 65 -14.75 12.90 6.94
C HIS A 65 -15.48 11.58 6.64
N ARG A 66 -14.99 10.41 7.11
CA ARG A 66 -15.84 9.20 7.15
C ARG A 66 -16.92 9.41 8.22
N ARG A 67 -18.12 9.82 7.80
CA ARG A 67 -19.35 9.71 8.60
C ARG A 67 -19.83 8.27 8.63
#